data_AF-A0A954D7G4-F1
#
_entry.id   AF-A0A954D7G4-F1
#
_cell.length_a   1.000
_cell.length_b   1.000
_cell.length_c   1.000
_cell.angle_alpha   90.00
_cell.angle_beta   90.00
_cell.angle_gamma   90.00
#
_symmetry.space_group_name_H-M   'P 1'
#
loop_
_entity.id
_entity.type
_entity.pdbx_description
1 polymer ?
#
loop_
_entity_poly.entity_id
_entity_poly.type
_entity_poly.pdbx_seq_one_letter_code
_entity_poly.pdbx_strand_id
1 'polypeptide(L)'
;MSTDPRLRGRVFYYAGPGDVAATYRHWSKGVDDPSEVSITYSSQFFDALRGRALEASVVASSPVPGEVDDGRIRIRHRPPPEITGGALSYHWTICRYYRRMVREILRDPPDVAILSTGI
;
A
#
# COMPACT_ATOMS: atom_id res chain seq x y z
N MET A 1 -13.59 15.17 -22.41
CA MET A 1 -12.71 15.07 -21.22
C MET A 1 -13.36 15.86 -20.10
N SER A 2 -13.94 15.19 -19.11
CA SER A 2 -14.68 15.85 -18.01
C SER A 2 -13.71 16.38 -16.95
N THR A 3 -13.84 17.66 -16.61
CA THR A 3 -13.06 18.38 -15.60
C THR A 3 -13.88 18.59 -14.33
N ASP A 4 -14.43 17.52 -13.75
CA ASP A 4 -15.04 17.60 -12.43
C ASP A 4 -13.94 17.54 -11.35
N PRO A 5 -13.71 18.60 -10.55
CA PRO A 5 -12.72 18.59 -9.48
C PRO A 5 -12.97 17.52 -8.41
N ARG A 6 -14.17 16.92 -8.33
CA ARG A 6 -14.49 15.79 -7.44
C ARG A 6 -13.89 14.46 -7.90
N LEU A 7 -13.36 14.38 -9.12
CA LEU A 7 -12.71 13.18 -9.66
C LEU A 7 -11.19 13.15 -9.41
N ARG A 8 -10.63 14.23 -8.85
CA ARG A 8 -9.27 14.26 -8.33
C ARG A 8 -9.31 13.96 -6.84
N GLY A 9 -8.54 12.98 -6.43
CA GLY A 9 -8.55 12.51 -5.05
C GLY A 9 -7.33 11.69 -4.75
N ARG A 10 -7.01 11.60 -3.46
CA ARG A 10 -5.81 10.97 -2.94
C ARG A 10 -6.22 9.77 -2.12
N VAL A 11 -5.77 8.61 -2.54
CA VAL A 11 -6.08 7.35 -1.88
C VAL A 11 -4.85 6.86 -1.15
N PHE A 12 -4.99 6.56 0.14
CA PHE A 12 -3.98 5.81 0.86
C PHE A 12 -4.38 4.35 0.91
N TYR A 13 -3.46 3.46 0.59
CA TYR A 13 -3.69 2.04 0.67
C TYR A 13 -2.60 1.37 1.51
N TYR A 14 -2.96 0.91 2.70
CA TYR A 14 -2.11 0.03 3.48
C TYR A 14 -2.37 -1.42 3.06
N ALA A 15 -1.52 -1.91 2.16
CA ALA A 15 -1.55 -3.27 1.71
C ALA A 15 -1.13 -4.24 2.81
N GLY A 16 -1.65 -5.46 2.73
CA GLY A 16 -1.17 -6.57 3.54
C GLY A 16 0.30 -6.92 3.25
N PRO A 17 0.80 -8.01 3.85
CA PRO A 17 2.15 -8.50 3.56
C PRO A 17 2.33 -8.87 2.08
N GLY A 18 3.46 -8.50 1.47
CA GLY A 18 3.79 -8.89 0.10
C GLY A 18 4.69 -7.89 -0.65
N ASP A 19 5.20 -8.31 -1.81
CA ASP A 19 6.01 -7.46 -2.70
C ASP A 19 5.12 -6.67 -3.67
N VAL A 20 4.37 -5.72 -3.13
CA VAL A 20 3.44 -4.89 -3.91
C VAL A 20 4.16 -4.06 -4.96
N ALA A 21 5.42 -3.68 -4.71
CA ALA A 21 6.25 -2.98 -5.69
C ALA A 21 6.54 -3.85 -6.92
N ALA A 22 6.91 -5.12 -6.74
CA ALA A 22 7.09 -6.07 -7.84
C ALA A 22 5.77 -6.30 -8.59
N THR A 23 4.67 -6.53 -7.86
CA THR A 23 3.35 -6.70 -8.47
C THR A 23 2.95 -5.49 -9.32
N TYR A 24 3.18 -4.26 -8.84
CA TYR A 24 2.92 -3.06 -9.63
C TYR A 24 3.74 -3.01 -10.92
N ARG A 25 5.03 -3.37 -10.86
CA ARG A 25 5.91 -3.37 -12.05
C ARG A 25 5.49 -4.39 -13.10
N HIS A 26 4.90 -5.51 -12.69
CA HIS A 26 4.31 -6.49 -13.62
C HIS A 26 2.99 -5.95 -14.18
N TRP A 27 2.09 -5.51 -13.29
CA TRP A 27 0.79 -4.96 -13.66
C TRP A 27 0.88 -3.78 -14.63
N SER A 28 1.84 -2.86 -14.43
CA SER A 28 2.02 -1.68 -15.30
C SER A 28 2.47 -2.05 -16.72
N LYS A 29 3.06 -3.24 -16.90
CA LYS A 29 3.42 -3.81 -18.21
C LYS A 29 2.31 -4.68 -18.80
N GLY A 30 1.19 -4.83 -18.10
CA GLY A 30 0.08 -5.69 -18.53
C GLY A 30 0.39 -7.19 -18.42
N VAL A 31 1.31 -7.59 -17.54
CA VAL A 31 1.64 -9.00 -17.28
C VAL A 31 1.31 -9.37 -15.84
N ASP A 32 0.97 -10.63 -15.61
CA ASP A 32 0.76 -11.17 -14.27
C ASP A 32 2.08 -11.24 -13.48
N ASP A 33 1.99 -11.11 -12.16
CA ASP A 33 3.14 -11.31 -11.27
C ASP A 33 3.41 -12.81 -11.12
N PRO A 34 4.55 -13.34 -11.60
CA PRO A 34 4.82 -14.78 -11.58
C PRO A 34 5.06 -15.32 -10.16
N SER A 35 5.28 -14.45 -9.17
CA SER A 35 5.42 -14.85 -7.77
C SER A 35 4.08 -15.08 -7.06
N GLU A 36 2.98 -14.69 -7.70
CA GLU A 36 1.64 -14.71 -7.14
C GLU A 36 0.77 -15.74 -7.87
N VAL A 37 0.16 -16.66 -7.11
CA VAL A 37 -0.64 -17.77 -7.67
C VAL A 37 -2.06 -17.36 -8.03
N SER A 38 -2.46 -16.14 -7.69
CA SER A 38 -3.81 -15.63 -7.89
C SER A 38 -3.75 -14.16 -8.26
N ILE A 39 -4.82 -13.64 -8.87
CA ILE A 39 -4.96 -12.20 -9.09
C ILE A 39 -4.86 -11.52 -7.72
N THR A 40 -3.83 -10.70 -7.56
CA THR A 40 -3.59 -10.02 -6.30
C THR A 40 -4.64 -8.95 -6.03
N TYR A 41 -4.98 -8.74 -4.77
CA TYR A 41 -5.85 -7.63 -4.40
C TYR A 41 -5.20 -6.27 -4.75
N SER A 42 -3.87 -6.18 -4.71
CA SER A 42 -3.12 -5.00 -5.13
C SER A 42 -3.29 -4.69 -6.63
N SER A 43 -3.27 -5.69 -7.52
CA SER A 43 -3.52 -5.46 -8.95
C SER A 43 -4.95 -4.97 -9.21
N GLN A 44 -5.94 -5.54 -8.51
CA GLN A 44 -7.33 -5.08 -8.55
C GLN A 44 -7.47 -3.63 -8.06
N PHE A 45 -6.75 -3.26 -7.01
CA PHE A 45 -6.68 -1.88 -6.53
C PHE A 45 -6.11 -0.95 -7.60
N PHE A 46 -5.02 -1.33 -8.27
CA PHE A 46 -4.44 -0.51 -9.35
C PHE A 46 -5.38 -0.38 -10.54
N ASP A 47 -6.11 -1.44 -10.91
CA ASP A 47 -7.15 -1.39 -11.94
C ASP A 47 -8.28 -0.42 -11.57
N ALA A 48 -8.65 -0.34 -10.30
CA ALA A 48 -9.62 0.63 -9.83
C ALA A 48 -9.12 2.09 -9.95
N LEU A 49 -7.81 2.34 -10.03
CA LEU A 49 -7.27 3.69 -10.26
C LEU A 49 -7.08 4.00 -11.75
N ARG A 50 -6.98 2.98 -12.59
CA ARG A 50 -6.69 3.11 -14.02
C ARG A 50 -7.73 3.97 -14.72
N GLY A 51 -7.26 4.94 -15.51
CA GLY A 51 -8.14 5.87 -16.24
C GLY A 51 -8.84 6.93 -15.38
N ARG A 52 -8.61 6.95 -14.06
CA ARG A 52 -9.15 7.96 -13.14
C ARG A 52 -8.08 9.00 -12.80
N ALA A 53 -8.51 10.20 -12.42
CA ALA A 53 -7.60 11.28 -12.00
C ALA A 53 -7.23 11.16 -10.51
N LEU A 54 -7.00 9.93 -10.04
CA LEU A 54 -6.66 9.64 -8.65
C LEU A 54 -5.14 9.47 -8.50
N GLU A 55 -4.65 9.94 -7.36
CA GLU A 55 -3.31 9.64 -6.86
C GLU A 55 -3.39 8.60 -5.76
N ALA A 56 -2.39 7.74 -5.66
CA ALA A 56 -2.31 6.75 -4.60
C ALA A 56 -0.95 6.71 -3.92
N SER A 57 -1.00 6.59 -2.59
CA SER A 57 0.15 6.25 -1.76
C SER A 57 -0.10 4.88 -1.14
N VAL A 58 0.76 3.92 -1.47
CA VAL A 58 0.65 2.53 -1.09
C VAL A 58 1.78 2.17 -0.14
N VAL A 59 1.44 1.61 1.01
CA VAL A 59 2.41 1.06 1.95
C VAL A 59 2.13 -0.41 2.13
N ALA A 60 3.16 -1.24 1.98
CA ALA A 60 3.06 -2.69 2.18
C ALA A 60 4.05 -3.15 3.25
N SER A 61 3.68 -4.20 3.99
CA SER A 61 4.60 -4.88 4.87
C SER A 61 5.42 -5.89 4.06
N SER A 62 6.74 -5.73 3.97
CA SER A 62 7.56 -6.66 3.22
C SER A 62 8.95 -6.78 3.83
N PRO A 63 9.54 -8.00 3.90
CA PRO A 63 10.95 -8.16 4.24
C PRO A 63 11.88 -7.62 3.15
N VAL A 64 11.38 -7.50 1.91
CA VAL A 64 12.14 -6.98 0.77
C VAL A 64 11.89 -5.47 0.65
N PRO A 65 12.95 -4.63 0.62
CA PRO A 65 12.79 -3.21 0.30
C PRO A 65 12.17 -3.02 -1.08
N GLY A 66 11.17 -2.15 -1.17
CA GLY A 66 10.51 -1.86 -2.43
C GLY A 66 10.03 -0.41 -2.43
N GLU A 67 10.38 0.31 -3.49
CA GLU A 67 9.90 1.64 -3.76
C GLU A 67 9.54 1.76 -5.24
N VAL A 68 8.45 2.46 -5.50
CA VAL A 68 8.00 2.88 -6.83
C VAL A 68 7.47 4.30 -6.72
N ASP A 69 7.83 5.15 -7.66
CA ASP A 69 7.19 6.45 -7.88
C ASP A 69 6.94 6.59 -9.38
N ASP A 70 5.67 6.58 -9.76
CA ASP A 70 5.20 6.75 -11.14
C ASP A 70 4.41 8.07 -11.30
N GLY A 71 4.69 9.04 -10.42
CA GLY A 71 4.01 10.33 -10.34
C GLY A 71 2.61 10.25 -9.74
N ARG A 72 1.75 9.34 -10.22
CA ARG A 72 0.39 9.13 -9.67
C ARG A 72 0.34 8.09 -8.56
N ILE A 73 1.17 7.05 -8.67
CA ILE A 73 1.20 5.94 -7.72
C ILE A 73 2.59 5.91 -7.09
N ARG A 74 2.60 5.99 -5.75
CA ARG A 74 3.81 5.89 -4.92
C ARG A 74 3.68 4.68 -4.03
N ILE A 75 4.63 3.76 -4.09
CA ILE A 75 4.63 2.51 -3.32
C ILE A 75 5.86 2.51 -2.44
N ARG A 76 5.70 2.15 -1.16
CA ARG A 76 6.82 1.97 -0.23
C ARG A 76 6.62 0.74 0.61
N HIS A 77 7.66 -0.05 0.76
CA HIS A 77 7.66 -1.14 1.72
C HIS A 77 8.11 -0.67 3.09
N ARG A 78 7.57 -1.33 4.11
CA ARG A 78 8.00 -1.25 5.50
C ARG A 78 8.29 -2.64 6.01
N PRO A 79 9.37 -2.83 6.78
CA PRO A 79 9.60 -4.11 7.42
C PRO A 79 8.40 -4.51 8.29
N PRO A 80 8.03 -5.81 8.28
CA PRO A 80 7.03 -6.33 9.20
C PRO A 80 7.43 -6.06 10.64
N PRO A 81 6.46 -5.97 11.56
CA PRO A 81 6.77 -5.91 12.98
C PRO A 81 7.46 -7.20 13.43
N GLU A 82 8.66 -7.08 13.99
CA GLU A 82 9.30 -8.19 14.69
C GLU A 82 8.64 -8.38 16.05
N ILE A 83 7.91 -9.49 16.22
CA ILE A 83 7.26 -9.86 17.47
C ILE A 83 8.22 -10.79 18.22
N THR A 84 8.89 -10.25 19.24
CA THR A 84 9.79 -10.99 20.12
C THR A 84 9.40 -10.75 21.58
N GLY A 85 9.64 -11.74 22.46
CA GLY A 85 9.38 -11.64 23.90
C GLY A 85 7.97 -12.07 24.35
N GLY A 86 7.55 -11.60 25.53
CA GLY A 86 6.26 -11.95 26.17
C GLY A 86 5.10 -11.01 25.83
N ALA A 87 3.99 -11.15 26.56
CA ALA A 87 2.75 -10.40 26.26
C ALA A 87 2.91 -8.87 26.22
N LEU A 88 3.75 -8.29 27.09
CA LEU A 88 3.97 -6.84 27.11
C LEU A 88 4.71 -6.34 25.85
N SER A 89 5.73 -7.07 25.40
CA SER A 89 6.47 -6.70 24.19
C SER A 89 5.61 -6.88 22.94
N TYR A 90 4.73 -7.88 22.91
CA TYR A 90 3.72 -8.03 21.87
C TYR A 90 2.84 -6.78 21.73
N HIS A 91 2.20 -6.34 22.82
CA HIS A 91 1.35 -5.14 22.78
C HIS A 91 2.13 -3.88 22.41
N TRP A 92 3.37 -3.73 22.89
CA TRP A 92 4.21 -2.61 22.52
C TRP A 92 4.54 -2.59 21.02
N THR A 93 4.89 -3.76 20.45
CA THR A 93 5.17 -3.91 19.02
C THR A 93 3.95 -3.55 18.17
N ILE A 94 2.75 -3.99 18.56
CA ILE A 94 1.50 -3.65 17.89
C ILE A 94 1.22 -2.15 17.97
N CYS A 95 1.31 -1.54 19.16
CA CYS A 95 1.13 -0.10 19.34
C CYS A 95 2.11 0.70 18.48
N ARG A 96 3.38 0.28 18.41
CA ARG A 96 4.40 0.92 17.57
C ARG A 96 4.09 0.78 16.08
N TYR A 97 3.61 -0.39 15.66
CA TYR A 97 3.21 -0.65 14.28
C TYR A 97 2.05 0.26 13.85
N TYR A 98 0.96 0.31 14.62
CA TYR A 98 -0.18 1.16 14.28
C TYR A 98 0.17 2.64 14.36
N ARG A 99 0.99 3.07 15.33
CA ARG A 99 1.52 4.44 15.38
C ARG A 99 2.37 4.78 14.16
N ARG A 100 3.10 3.82 13.58
CA ARG A 100 3.85 4.04 12.33
C ARG A 100 2.88 4.18 11.15
N MET A 101 1.87 3.32 11.06
CA MET A 101 0.83 3.40 10.02
C MET A 101 0.12 4.76 10.04
N VAL A 102 -0.35 5.21 11.21
CA VAL A 102 -0.98 6.54 11.35
C VAL A 102 -0.03 7.65 10.91
N ARG A 103 1.26 7.58 11.25
CA ARG A 103 2.25 8.57 10.78
C ARG A 103 2.43 8.59 9.26
N GLU A 104 2.36 7.44 8.58
CA GLU A 104 2.42 7.39 7.11
C GLU A 104 1.19 8.06 6.49
N ILE A 105 -0.01 7.82 7.04
CA ILE A 105 -1.25 8.47 6.61
C ILE A 105 -1.17 9.98 6.84
N LEU A 106 -0.71 10.42 8.01
CA LEU A 106 -0.62 11.83 8.37
C LEU A 106 0.48 12.59 7.62
N ARG A 107 1.56 11.92 7.20
CA ARG A 107 2.60 12.52 6.37
C ARG A 107 2.05 12.97 5.02
N ASP A 108 1.04 12.27 4.53
CA ASP A 108 0.40 12.58 3.27
C ASP A 108 -1.12 12.33 3.30
N PRO A 109 -1.89 13.25 3.91
CA PRO A 109 -3.30 13.03 4.23
C PRO A 109 -4.12 12.69 2.96
N PRO A 110 -4.76 11.52 2.93
CA PRO A 110 -5.63 11.10 1.84
C PRO A 110 -7.07 11.56 2.06
N ASP A 111 -7.86 11.57 0.99
CA ASP A 111 -9.32 11.70 1.07
C ASP A 111 -9.98 10.40 1.53
N VAL A 112 -9.38 9.26 1.15
CA VAL A 112 -9.83 7.92 1.52
C VAL A 112 -8.64 7.05 1.89
N ALA A 113 -8.73 6.35 3.02
CA ALA A 113 -7.74 5.36 3.43
C ALA A 113 -8.35 3.95 3.39
N ILE A 114 -7.71 3.04 2.67
CA ILE A 114 -8.03 1.62 2.62
C ILE A 114 -6.98 0.88 3.44
N LEU A 115 -7.41 0.19 4.48
CA LEU A 115 -6.55 -0.58 5.37
C LEU A 115 -6.89 -2.06 5.21
N SER A 116 -6.03 -2.79 4.48
CA SER A 116 -6.21 -4.23 4.22
C SER A 116 -5.23 -5.09 5.03
N THR A 117 -4.63 -4.52 6.08
CA THR A 117 -3.61 -5.17 6.89
C THR A 117 -4.14 -5.50 8.30
N GLY A 118 -3.63 -6.59 8.85
CA GLY A 118 -3.79 -6.99 10.25
C GLY A 118 -2.49 -7.65 10.73
N ILE A 119 -2.22 -7.57 12.03
CA ILE A 119 -1.18 -8.35 12.72
C ILE A 119 -1.86 -9.50 13.45
#